data_AF-A0A1S2VFS8-F1
#
_entry.id   AF-A0A1S2VFS8-F1
#
_cell.length_a   1.000
_cell.length_b   1.000
_cell.length_c   1.000
_cell.angle_alpha   90.00
_cell.angle_beta   90.00
_cell.angle_gamma   90.00
#
_symmetry.space_group_name_H-M   'P 1'
#
loop_
_entity.id
_entity.type
_entity.pdbx_description
1 polymer ?
#
loop_
_entity_poly.entity_id
_entity_poly.type
_entity_poly.pdbx_seq_one_letter_code
_entity_poly.pdbx_strand_id
1 'polypeptide(L)'
;MNTRTIGQQTAPIAEIERILTRKLFVRPGTFRPDYDLFRHLHLFRTDFLELLNYVEDRFRIELHEEEVNQVRTARQLSDLVLQHLEVEHA
;
A
#
# COMPACT_ATOMS: atom_id res chain seq x y z
N MET A 1 -29.26 -14.77 6.46
CA MET A 1 -27.93 -14.43 7.00
C MET A 1 -27.37 -13.30 6.14
N ASN A 2 -27.60 -12.04 6.51
CA ASN A 2 -26.97 -10.88 5.85
C ASN A 2 -26.18 -10.13 6.92
N THR A 3 -24.89 -10.44 7.03
CA THR A 3 -23.97 -9.74 7.91
C THR A 3 -23.68 -8.35 7.34
N ARG A 4 -23.99 -7.35 8.16
CA ARG A 4 -23.52 -5.96 8.10
C ARG A 4 -22.01 -5.84 7.81
N THR A 5 -21.65 -4.83 7.04
CA THR A 5 -20.35 -4.12 7.08
C THR A 5 -20.67 -2.63 6.86
N ILE A 6 -21.13 -1.90 7.88
CA ILE A 6 -20.32 -1.05 8.79
C ILE A 6 -19.09 -0.45 8.09
N GLY A 7 -19.13 0.87 7.85
CA GLY A 7 -18.02 1.81 7.65
C GLY A 7 -16.80 1.33 6.83
N GLN A 8 -16.64 1.84 5.62
CA GLN A 8 -15.52 1.54 4.73
C GLN A 8 -14.16 1.99 5.30
N GLN A 9 -13.53 1.15 6.12
CA GLN A 9 -12.07 1.11 6.21
C GLN A 9 -11.60 0.19 5.08
N THR A 10 -11.18 0.77 3.96
CA THR A 10 -10.57 -0.01 2.87
C THR A 10 -9.28 -0.63 3.41
N ALA A 11 -9.14 -1.96 3.33
CA ALA A 11 -7.91 -2.64 3.73
C ALA A 11 -6.71 -2.04 2.98
N PRO A 12 -5.57 -1.73 3.64
CA PRO A 12 -4.45 -1.03 3.01
C PRO A 12 -3.97 -1.70 1.73
N ILE A 13 -3.96 -3.03 1.68
CA ILE A 13 -3.60 -3.80 0.49
C ILE A 13 -4.49 -3.51 -0.73
N ALA A 14 -5.81 -3.35 -0.54
CA ALA A 14 -6.74 -3.09 -1.64
C ALA A 14 -6.58 -1.65 -2.16
N GLU A 15 -6.22 -0.73 -1.28
CA GLU A 15 -5.94 0.65 -1.66
C GLU A 15 -4.59 0.77 -2.39
N ILE A 16 -3.55 0.06 -1.94
CA ILE A 16 -2.26 -0.05 -2.63
C ILE A 16 -2.47 -0.61 -4.05
N GLU A 17 -3.25 -1.68 -4.20
CA GLU A 17 -3.60 -2.23 -5.53
C GLU A 17 -4.31 -1.17 -6.40
N ARG A 18 -5.25 -0.42 -5.82
CA ARG A 18 -5.97 0.65 -6.52
C ARG A 18 -5.03 1.76 -6.99
N ILE A 19 -4.05 2.16 -6.17
CA ILE A 19 -3.05 3.18 -6.53
C ILE A 19 -2.16 2.64 -7.65
N LEU A 20 -1.63 1.42 -7.51
CA LEU A 20 -0.79 0.78 -8.52
C LEU A 20 -1.49 0.72 -9.88
N THR A 21 -2.76 0.32 -9.90
CA THR A 21 -3.53 0.16 -11.14
C THR A 21 -4.00 1.48 -11.75
N ARG A 22 -4.45 2.46 -10.93
CA ARG A 22 -5.07 3.69 -11.43
C ARG A 22 -4.13 4.89 -11.55
N LYS A 23 -3.06 4.92 -10.75
CA LYS A 23 -2.11 6.05 -10.69
C LYS A 23 -0.79 5.69 -11.35
N LEU A 24 -0.31 4.47 -11.14
CA LEU A 24 0.99 4.00 -11.63
C LEU A 24 0.88 3.07 -12.84
N PHE A 25 -0.31 2.95 -13.43
CA PHE A 25 -0.59 2.22 -14.67
C PHE A 25 -0.12 0.74 -14.68
N VAL A 26 0.01 0.12 -13.50
CA VAL A 26 0.25 -1.33 -13.39
C VAL A 26 -0.95 -2.06 -13.97
N ARG A 27 -0.68 -3.06 -14.83
CA ARG A 27 -1.76 -3.80 -15.50
C ARG A 27 -2.67 -4.49 -14.48
N PRO A 28 -4.01 -4.37 -14.62
CA PRO A 28 -4.93 -5.15 -13.80
C PRO A 28 -4.63 -6.65 -13.90
N GLY A 29 -4.64 -7.35 -12.77
CA GLY A 29 -4.39 -8.80 -12.71
C GLY A 29 -2.93 -9.23 -12.70
N THR A 30 -1.96 -8.31 -12.83
CA THR A 30 -0.52 -8.62 -12.62
C THR A 30 -0.07 -8.40 -11.18
N PHE A 31 -0.91 -7.76 -10.37
CA PHE A 31 -0.66 -7.52 -8.96
C PHE A 31 -0.85 -8.77 -8.11
N ARG A 32 0.11 -9.05 -7.24
CA ARG A 32 -0.07 -9.92 -6.07
C ARG A 32 0.58 -9.26 -4.85
N PRO A 33 -0.01 -9.39 -3.64
CA PRO A 33 0.54 -8.79 -2.42
C PRO A 33 2.00 -9.15 -2.15
N ASP A 34 2.36 -10.39 -2.45
CA ASP A 34 3.67 -10.99 -2.17
C ASP A 34 4.70 -10.78 -3.31
N TYR A 35 4.31 -10.09 -4.38
CA TYR A 35 5.24 -9.79 -5.47
C TYR A 35 6.18 -8.65 -5.09
N ASP A 36 7.46 -8.87 -5.34
CA ASP A 36 8.48 -7.82 -5.33
C ASP A 36 8.09 -6.68 -6.30
N LEU A 37 7.93 -5.49 -5.76
CA LEU A 37 7.52 -4.26 -6.43
C LEU A 37 8.49 -3.86 -7.55
N PHE A 38 9.78 -4.10 -7.37
CA PHE A 38 10.82 -3.70 -8.33
C PHE A 38 11.08 -4.80 -9.36
N ARG A 39 11.11 -6.06 -8.92
CA ARG A 39 11.47 -7.20 -9.79
C ARG A 39 10.29 -7.74 -10.59
N HIS A 40 9.11 -7.85 -9.99
CA HIS A 40 7.94 -8.45 -10.66
C HIS A 40 7.00 -7.39 -11.24
N LEU A 41 6.78 -6.28 -10.52
CA LEU A 41 5.94 -5.17 -11.02
C LEU A 41 6.74 -4.13 -11.80
N HIS A 42 8.07 -4.27 -11.87
CA HIS A 42 8.96 -3.38 -12.61
C HIS A 42 8.81 -1.90 -12.23
N LEU A 43 8.42 -1.60 -10.98
CA LEU A 43 8.39 -0.23 -10.50
C LEU A 43 9.81 0.31 -10.39
N PHE A 44 10.02 1.54 -10.86
CA PHE A 44 11.24 2.27 -10.59
C PHE A 44 11.20 2.89 -9.20
N ARG A 45 12.36 3.35 -8.72
CA ARG A 45 12.46 4.03 -7.41
C ARG A 45 11.54 5.25 -7.34
N THR A 46 11.40 5.99 -8.44
CA THR A 46 10.49 7.15 -8.54
C THR A 46 9.03 6.74 -8.39
N ASP A 47 8.58 5.66 -9.07
CA ASP A 47 7.20 5.16 -8.94
C ASP A 47 6.92 4.67 -7.51
N PHE A 48 7.92 4.07 -6.85
CA PHE A 48 7.80 3.66 -5.46
C PHE A 48 7.65 4.88 -4.52
N LEU A 49 8.40 5.96 -4.73
CA LEU A 49 8.23 7.19 -3.96
C LEU A 49 6.85 7.82 -4.20
N GLU A 50 6.35 7.81 -5.43
CA GLU A 50 4.98 8.25 -5.71
C GLU A 50 3.93 7.37 -5.02
N LEU A 51 4.11 6.05 -5.02
CA LEU A 51 3.25 5.12 -4.27
C LEU A 51 3.21 5.49 -2.79
N LEU A 52 4.37 5.74 -2.17
CA LEU A 52 4.46 6.12 -0.76
C LEU A 52 3.68 7.42 -0.50
N ASN A 53 3.89 8.46 -1.31
CA ASN A 53 3.15 9.72 -1.18
C ASN A 53 1.62 9.53 -1.25
N TYR A 54 1.14 8.67 -2.16
CA TYR A 54 -0.29 8.36 -2.26
C TYR A 54 -0.80 7.58 -1.04
N VAL A 55 0.01 6.68 -0.48
CA VAL A 55 -0.34 5.89 0.71
C VAL A 55 -0.39 6.80 1.94
N GLU A 56 0.61 7.64 2.16
CA GLU A 56 0.66 8.61 3.26
C GLU A 56 -0.54 9.57 3.24
N ASP A 57 -0.84 10.20 2.10
CA ASP A 57 -2.01 11.09 1.98
C ASP A 57 -3.33 10.34 2.26
N ARG A 58 -3.42 9.11 1.76
CA ARG A 58 -4.65 8.31 1.85
C ARG A 58 -4.94 7.82 3.27
N PHE A 59 -3.91 7.41 4.01
CA PHE A 59 -4.04 6.89 5.37
C PHE A 59 -3.76 7.93 6.46
N ARG A 60 -3.33 9.15 6.07
CA ARG A 60 -2.94 10.22 7.00
C ARG A 60 -1.82 9.78 7.96
N ILE A 61 -0.83 9.07 7.42
CA ILE A 61 0.36 8.61 8.14
C ILE A 61 1.62 9.24 7.54
N GLU A 62 2.72 9.19 8.28
CA GLU A 62 4.05 9.58 7.81
C GLU A 62 4.98 8.35 7.89
N LEU A 63 5.57 7.95 6.78
CA LEU A 63 6.43 6.78 6.68
C LEU A 63 7.89 7.22 6.57
N HIS A 64 8.72 6.86 7.55
CA HIS A 64 10.12 7.26 7.52
C HIS A 64 10.93 6.45 6.51
N GLU A 65 11.98 7.08 5.96
CA GLU A 65 12.82 6.46 4.92
C GLU A 65 13.41 5.11 5.35
N GLU A 66 13.78 5.01 6.63
CA GLU A 66 14.36 3.80 7.24
C GLU A 66 13.40 2.61 7.19
N GLU A 67 12.10 2.85 7.40
CA GLU A 67 11.05 1.84 7.39
C GLU A 67 10.77 1.37 5.96
N VAL A 68 10.62 2.33 5.02
CA VAL A 68 10.28 2.03 3.62
C VAL A 68 11.44 1.45 2.83
N ASN A 69 12.70 1.67 3.24
CA ASN A 69 13.88 1.13 2.58
C ASN A 69 13.90 -0.41 2.57
N GLN A 70 13.28 -1.04 3.57
CA GLN A 70 13.16 -2.50 3.69
C GLN A 70 11.94 -3.06 2.95
N VAL A 71 10.99 -2.22 2.54
CA VAL A 71 9.79 -2.65 1.83
C VAL A 71 10.18 -3.12 0.42
N ARG A 72 9.74 -4.33 0.10
CA ARG A 72 9.89 -4.95 -1.22
C ARG A 72 8.58 -5.39 -1.83
N THR A 73 7.54 -5.60 -1.02
CA THR A 73 6.25 -6.12 -1.46
C THR A 73 5.11 -5.22 -1.00
N ALA A 74 3.97 -5.29 -1.69
CA ALA A 74 2.78 -4.56 -1.28
C ALA A 74 2.19 -5.06 0.05
N ARG A 75 2.41 -6.35 0.40
CA ARG A 75 2.06 -6.87 1.73
C ARG A 75 2.87 -6.18 2.82
N GLN A 76 4.19 -6.09 2.67
CA GLN A 76 5.04 -5.40 3.65
C GLN A 76 4.64 -3.92 3.81
N LEU A 77 4.31 -3.24 2.71
CA LEU A 77 3.81 -1.87 2.78
C LEU A 77 2.46 -1.80 3.51
N SER A 78 1.55 -2.73 3.23
CA SER A 78 0.26 -2.82 3.93
C SER A 78 0.43 -3.07 5.42
N ASP A 79 1.35 -3.95 5.81
CA ASP A 79 1.62 -4.26 7.22
C ASP A 79 2.22 -3.04 7.95
N LEU A 80 3.12 -2.30 7.28
CA LEU A 80 3.68 -1.06 7.81
C LEU A 80 2.58 0.00 8.03
N VAL A 81 1.68 0.18 7.07
CA VAL A 81 0.53 1.08 7.20
C VAL A 81 -0.35 0.68 8.39
N LEU A 82 -0.63 -0.61 8.56
CA LEU A 82 -1.45 -1.09 9.69
C LEU A 82 -0.78 -0.79 11.03
N GLN A 83 0.53 -1.00 11.15
CA GLN A 83 1.28 -0.68 12.38
C GLN A 83 1.16 0.80 12.75
N HIS A 84 1.29 1.70 11.78
CA HIS A 84 1.13 3.14 12.00
C HIS A 84 -0.29 3.51 12.42
N LEU A 85 -1.30 2.91 11.78
CA LEU A 85 -2.70 3.13 12.14
C LEU A 85 -3.04 2.60 13.55
N GLU A 86 -2.40 1.50 13.99
CA GLU A 86 -2.58 0.98 15.35
C GLU A 86 -1.94 1.89 16.41
N VAL A 87 -0.82 2.53 16.10
CA VAL A 87 -0.09 3.44 17.01
C VAL A 87 -0.82 4.78 17.21
N GLU A 88 -1.39 5.36 16.15
CA GLU A 88 -2.16 6.62 16.21
C GLU A 88 -3.47 6.50 17.02
N HIS A 89 -3.93 5.28 17.29
CA HIS A 89 -5.14 4.98 18.05
C HIS A 89 -4.87 4.48 19.48
N ALA A 90 -3.61 4.39 19.91
CA ALA A 90 -3.19 3.96 21.24
C ALA A 90 -2.90 5.15 22.18
#